data_AF-L1P7T2-F1
#
_entry.id   AF-L1P7T2-F1
#
_cell.length_a   1.000
_cell.length_b   1.000
_cell.length_c   1.000
_cell.angle_alpha   90.00
_cell.angle_beta   90.00
_cell.angle_gamma   90.00
#
_symmetry.space_group_name_H-M   'P 1'
#
loop_
_entity.id
_entity.type
_entity.pdbx_description
1 polymer ?
#
loop_
_entity_poly.entity_id
_entity_poly.type
_entity_poly.pdbx_seq_one_letter_code
_entity_poly.pdbx_strand_id
1 'polypeptide(L)'
;MGYCNTYIEFPITGTFHYVGVRFLPSAFPLLFGQDAFEISAQEIPLREVVPALATFIAQQLETPLSLATIAQHLDNYFLRHLSQRPLQMDNRFFSALLQILQSKGSLHISELDTGISTRQLRRLFDYYIGDSPKTFSNIVRFQHILSTKAYHNHSFLDTYYDQAHFIKSFKTFYGDTPSKVLG
;
A
#
# COMPACT_ATOMS: atom_id res chain seq x y z
N MET A 1 3.58 -0.85 -10.04
CA MET A 1 2.41 -1.22 -9.24
C MET A 1 2.88 -1.90 -7.98
N GLY A 2 2.73 -1.26 -6.83
CA GLY A 2 3.13 -1.88 -5.58
C GLY A 2 3.05 -0.91 -4.41
N TYR A 3 3.42 -1.41 -3.23
CA TYR A 3 3.68 -0.57 -2.09
C TYR A 3 4.82 0.40 -2.42
N CYS A 4 4.56 1.69 -2.27
CA CYS A 4 5.54 2.74 -2.56
C CYS A 4 5.94 3.40 -1.24
N ASN A 5 7.24 3.38 -0.94
CA ASN A 5 7.83 4.09 0.17
C ASN A 5 8.39 5.46 -0.25
N THR A 6 8.19 5.84 -1.52
CA THR A 6 8.48 7.16 -2.09
C THR A 6 7.33 7.62 -2.98
N TYR A 7 7.26 8.91 -3.26
CA TYR A 7 6.32 9.48 -4.23
C TYR A 7 6.74 9.15 -5.67
N ILE A 8 5.77 9.22 -6.60
CA ILE A 8 6.00 9.10 -8.06
C ILE A 8 5.23 10.22 -8.74
N GLU A 9 5.85 10.90 -9.71
CA GLU A 9 5.26 11.97 -10.50
C GLU A 9 5.08 11.53 -11.95
N PHE A 10 3.96 11.93 -12.56
CA PHE A 10 3.68 11.66 -13.97
C PHE A 10 3.22 12.95 -14.66
N PRO A 11 3.81 13.32 -15.82
CA PRO A 11 3.37 14.48 -16.56
C PRO A 11 1.97 14.22 -17.17
N ILE A 12 1.03 15.10 -16.86
CA ILE A 12 -0.32 15.08 -17.42
C ILE A 12 -0.29 15.88 -18.73
N THR A 13 -0.17 15.20 -19.87
CA THR A 13 -0.22 15.84 -21.19
C THR A 13 -1.56 15.60 -21.88
N GLY A 14 -2.31 16.67 -22.17
CA GLY A 14 -3.59 16.58 -22.87
C GLY A 14 -4.78 16.14 -22.00
N THR A 15 -5.90 15.83 -22.65
CA THR A 15 -7.10 15.30 -21.97
C THR A 15 -7.04 13.78 -21.98
N PHE A 16 -7.13 13.16 -20.80
CA PHE A 16 -7.20 11.71 -20.65
C PHE A 16 -8.20 11.30 -19.58
N HIS A 17 -8.63 10.05 -19.63
CA HIS A 17 -9.39 9.39 -18.58
C HIS A 17 -8.46 8.47 -17.81
N TYR A 18 -8.46 8.58 -16.47
CA TYR A 18 -7.65 7.76 -15.59
C TYR A 18 -8.53 7.09 -14.54
N VAL A 19 -8.32 5.79 -14.36
CA VAL A 19 -8.94 4.99 -13.30
C VAL A 19 -7.83 4.27 -12.56
N GLY A 20 -7.81 4.42 -11.24
CA GLY A 20 -6.89 3.72 -10.36
C GLY A 20 -7.65 2.73 -9.48
N VAL A 21 -7.13 1.52 -9.36
CA VAL A 21 -7.59 0.53 -8.36
C VAL A 21 -6.58 0.49 -7.24
N ARG A 22 -7.05 0.76 -6.01
CA ARG A 22 -6.21 0.70 -4.81
C ARG A 22 -6.61 -0.49 -3.96
N PHE A 23 -5.63 -1.36 -3.72
CA PHE A 23 -5.81 -2.52 -2.85
C PHE A 23 -5.44 -2.19 -1.39
N LEU A 24 -6.06 -2.92 -0.45
CA LEU A 24 -5.60 -2.96 0.93
C LEU A 24 -4.19 -3.61 0.99
N PRO A 25 -3.39 -3.31 2.03
CA PRO A 25 -2.12 -4.00 2.25
C PRO A 25 -2.29 -5.52 2.15
N SER A 26 -1.34 -6.22 1.51
CA SER A 26 -1.36 -7.68 1.24
C SER A 26 -2.41 -8.22 0.27
N ALA A 27 -3.41 -7.43 -0.14
CA ALA A 27 -4.47 -7.95 -0.99
C ALA A 27 -3.98 -8.32 -2.41
N PHE A 28 -2.97 -7.63 -2.95
CA PHE A 28 -2.45 -7.95 -4.28
C PHE A 28 -1.76 -9.33 -4.35
N PRO A 29 -0.80 -9.67 -3.46
CA PRO A 29 -0.27 -11.03 -3.36
C PRO A 29 -1.34 -12.09 -3.07
N LEU A 30 -2.33 -11.77 -2.23
CA LEU A 30 -3.43 -12.68 -1.93
C LEU A 30 -4.31 -12.99 -3.16
N LEU A 31 -4.60 -11.96 -3.97
CA LEU A 31 -5.41 -12.12 -5.17
C LEU A 31 -4.66 -12.83 -6.28
N PHE A 32 -3.42 -12.43 -6.56
CA PHE A 32 -2.71 -12.82 -7.78
C PHE A 32 -1.54 -13.79 -7.57
N GLY A 33 -1.19 -14.10 -6.32
CA GLY A 33 -0.05 -14.95 -5.98
C GLY A 33 1.30 -14.35 -6.40
N GLN A 34 1.36 -13.03 -6.54
CA GLN A 34 2.57 -12.31 -6.95
C GLN A 34 3.32 -11.82 -5.72
N ASP A 35 4.64 -11.97 -5.71
CA ASP A 35 5.48 -11.42 -4.65
C ASP A 35 5.45 -9.89 -4.73
N ALA A 36 4.94 -9.24 -3.67
CA ALA A 36 4.87 -7.78 -3.62
C ALA A 36 6.26 -7.14 -3.68
N PHE A 37 7.32 -7.82 -3.22
CA PHE A 37 8.68 -7.32 -3.25
C PHE A 37 9.17 -7.10 -4.67
N GLU A 38 8.89 -8.03 -5.58
CA GLU A 38 9.34 -7.97 -6.98
C GLU A 38 8.75 -6.78 -7.73
N ILE A 39 7.55 -6.34 -7.34
CA ILE A 39 6.81 -5.26 -8.01
C ILE A 39 6.79 -3.95 -7.22
N SER A 40 7.35 -3.95 -6.00
CA SER A 40 7.43 -2.79 -5.13
C SER A 40 8.29 -1.68 -5.74
N ALA A 41 7.94 -0.42 -5.46
CA ALA A 41 8.67 0.77 -5.91
C ALA A 41 8.95 0.87 -7.43
N GLN A 42 8.22 0.13 -8.27
CA GLN A 42 8.39 0.12 -9.72
C GLN A 42 7.10 0.46 -10.45
N GLU A 43 7.21 1.05 -11.63
CA GLU A 43 6.12 1.11 -12.60
C GLU A 43 6.29 -0.04 -13.59
N ILE A 44 5.39 -1.02 -13.51
CA ILE A 44 5.44 -2.23 -14.33
C ILE A 44 4.11 -2.34 -15.07
N PRO A 45 4.13 -2.54 -16.40
CA PRO A 45 2.91 -2.78 -17.17
C PRO A 45 2.12 -3.96 -16.61
N LEU A 46 0.81 -3.78 -16.40
CA LEU A 46 -0.05 -4.80 -15.79
C LEU A 46 -0.01 -6.14 -16.51
N ARG A 47 0.16 -6.14 -17.83
CA ARG A 47 0.27 -7.36 -18.65
C ARG A 47 1.48 -8.24 -18.29
N GLU A 48 2.52 -7.67 -17.68
CA GLU A 48 3.73 -8.41 -17.28
C GLU A 48 3.55 -9.09 -15.92
N VAL A 49 2.65 -8.57 -15.07
CA VAL A 49 2.41 -9.06 -13.70
C VAL A 49 1.14 -9.92 -13.63
N VAL A 50 0.04 -9.45 -14.22
CA VAL A 50 -1.26 -10.14 -14.23
C VAL A 50 -1.85 -10.10 -15.65
N PRO A 51 -1.34 -10.92 -16.59
CA PRO A 51 -1.76 -10.89 -17.99
C PRO A 51 -3.27 -11.03 -18.18
N ALA A 52 -3.90 -11.94 -17.43
CA ALA A 52 -5.34 -12.19 -17.51
C ALA A 52 -6.19 -10.96 -17.15
N LEU A 53 -5.77 -10.19 -16.12
CA LEU A 53 -6.47 -8.96 -15.75
C LEU A 53 -6.26 -7.87 -16.79
N ALA A 54 -5.04 -7.75 -17.35
CA ALA A 54 -4.76 -6.81 -18.43
C ALA A 54 -5.63 -7.09 -19.67
N THR A 55 -5.75 -8.36 -20.07
CA THR A 55 -6.62 -8.77 -21.19
C THR A 55 -8.09 -8.49 -20.89
N PHE A 56 -8.56 -8.80 -19.67
CA PHE A 56 -9.93 -8.47 -19.25
C PHE A 56 -10.22 -6.97 -19.34
N ILE A 57 -9.32 -6.13 -18.83
CA ILE A 57 -9.43 -4.67 -18.87
C ILE A 57 -9.51 -4.18 -20.32
N ALA A 58 -8.60 -4.65 -21.19
CA ALA A 58 -8.60 -4.26 -22.59
C ALA A 58 -9.93 -4.63 -23.28
N GLN A 59 -10.45 -5.84 -23.05
CA GLN A 59 -11.66 -6.33 -23.71
C GLN A 59 -12.96 -5.74 -23.16
N GLN A 60 -13.03 -5.45 -21.86
CA GLN A 60 -14.28 -5.06 -21.20
C GLN A 60 -14.40 -3.56 -20.96
N LEU A 61 -13.29 -2.81 -21.04
CA LEU A 61 -13.24 -1.36 -20.78
C LEU A 61 -12.90 -0.52 -22.02
N GLU A 62 -13.09 -1.09 -23.22
CA GLU A 62 -12.67 -0.52 -24.52
C GLU A 62 -13.53 0.67 -25.02
N THR A 63 -14.58 1.06 -24.30
CA THR A 63 -15.46 2.18 -24.67
C THR A 63 -15.47 3.25 -23.57
N PRO A 64 -15.92 4.50 -23.86
CA PRO A 64 -16.12 5.49 -22.82
C PRO A 64 -17.19 5.01 -21.85
N LEU A 65 -16.77 4.38 -20.77
CA LEU A 65 -17.64 3.89 -19.72
C LEU A 65 -17.71 4.90 -18.58
N SER A 66 -18.87 4.94 -17.92
CA SER A 66 -18.97 5.65 -16.64
C SER A 66 -18.09 4.97 -15.59
N LEU A 67 -17.55 5.74 -14.63
CA LEU A 67 -16.79 5.18 -13.50
C LEU A 67 -17.57 4.09 -12.76
N ALA A 68 -18.90 4.23 -12.64
CA ALA A 68 -19.75 3.23 -12.01
C ALA A 68 -19.75 1.89 -12.77
N THR A 69 -19.81 1.94 -14.10
CA THR A 69 -19.75 0.75 -14.95
C THR A 69 -18.38 0.09 -14.88
N ILE A 70 -17.30 0.88 -14.90
CA ILE A 70 -15.93 0.38 -14.75
C ILE A 70 -15.76 -0.32 -13.40
N ALA A 71 -16.22 0.30 -12.31
CA ALA A 71 -16.18 -0.28 -10.97
C ALA A 71 -16.95 -1.61 -10.92
N GLN A 72 -18.16 -1.67 -11.48
CA GLN A 72 -18.96 -2.89 -11.51
C GLN A 72 -18.27 -4.04 -12.27
N HIS A 73 -17.63 -3.77 -13.41
CA HIS A 73 -16.87 -4.78 -14.15
C HIS A 73 -15.68 -5.32 -13.34
N LEU A 74 -14.93 -4.42 -12.69
CA LEU A 74 -13.79 -4.77 -11.86
C LEU A 74 -14.22 -5.56 -10.61
N ASP A 75 -15.28 -5.14 -9.93
CA ASP A 75 -15.84 -5.84 -8.77
C ASP A 75 -16.24 -7.27 -9.14
N ASN A 76 -16.97 -7.45 -10.25
CA ASN A 76 -17.35 -8.77 -10.74
C ASN A 76 -16.13 -9.65 -11.05
N TYR A 77 -15.08 -9.07 -11.65
CA TYR A 77 -13.84 -9.78 -11.92
C TYR A 77 -13.16 -10.23 -10.62
N PHE A 78 -12.96 -9.32 -9.66
CA PHE A 78 -12.28 -9.63 -8.41
C PHE A 78 -13.07 -10.60 -7.53
N LEU A 79 -14.39 -10.44 -7.43
CA LEU A 79 -15.25 -11.37 -6.69
C LEU A 79 -15.23 -12.78 -7.29
N ARG A 80 -15.25 -12.88 -8.62
CA ARG A 80 -15.12 -14.17 -9.30
C ARG A 80 -13.74 -14.78 -9.11
N HIS A 81 -12.69 -13.97 -9.09
CA HIS A 81 -11.33 -14.44 -8.81
C HIS A 81 -11.20 -14.99 -7.38
N LEU A 82 -11.77 -14.27 -6.41
CA LEU A 82 -11.80 -14.65 -5.00
C LEU A 82 -12.58 -15.95 -4.74
N SER A 83 -13.69 -16.18 -5.45
CA SER A 83 -14.49 -17.39 -5.25
C SER A 83 -13.85 -18.66 -5.84
N GLN A 84 -12.93 -18.51 -6.78
CA GLN A 84 -12.30 -19.62 -7.49
C GLN A 84 -11.02 -20.14 -6.82
N ARG A 85 -10.44 -19.39 -5.88
CA ARG A 85 -9.16 -19.74 -5.25
C ARG A 85 -9.20 -19.53 -3.74
N PRO A 86 -8.79 -20.53 -2.94
CA PRO A 86 -8.61 -20.32 -1.51
C PRO A 86 -7.48 -19.32 -1.28
N LEU A 87 -7.74 -18.28 -0.50
CA LEU A 87 -6.73 -17.32 -0.08
C LEU A 87 -5.73 -17.99 0.84
N GLN A 88 -4.46 -18.05 0.43
CA GLN A 88 -3.38 -18.52 1.29
C GLN A 88 -2.95 -17.42 2.25
N MET A 89 -3.57 -17.43 3.43
CA MET A 89 -3.29 -16.48 4.49
C MET A 89 -2.30 -17.05 5.51
N ASP A 90 -1.20 -16.35 5.74
CA ASP A 90 -0.30 -16.66 6.86
C ASP A 90 -0.75 -15.90 8.11
N ASN A 91 -1.39 -16.61 9.05
CA ASN A 91 -1.92 -16.03 10.28
C ASN A 91 -0.85 -15.26 11.09
N ARG A 92 0.43 -15.62 10.98
CA ARG A 92 1.53 -14.99 11.71
C ARG A 92 1.83 -13.61 11.13
N PHE A 93 1.80 -13.50 9.79
CA PHE A 93 1.87 -12.22 9.09
C PHE A 93 0.66 -11.34 9.45
N PHE A 94 -0.56 -11.88 9.34
CA PHE A 94 -1.78 -11.11 9.63
C PHE A 94 -1.86 -10.66 11.08
N SER A 95 -1.37 -11.48 12.04
CA SER A 95 -1.22 -11.07 13.44
C SER A 95 -0.31 -9.86 13.58
N ALA A 96 0.90 -9.88 12.99
CA ALA A 96 1.80 -8.72 13.00
C ALA A 96 1.19 -7.50 12.32
N LEU A 97 0.56 -7.69 11.15
CA LEU A 97 -0.11 -6.63 10.41
C LEU A 97 -1.16 -5.92 11.28
N LEU A 98 -2.00 -6.71 11.97
CA LEU A 98 -3.02 -6.19 12.87
C LEU A 98 -2.42 -5.45 14.07
N GLN A 99 -1.37 -6.00 14.71
CA GLN A 99 -0.69 -5.32 15.81
C GLN A 99 -0.10 -3.97 15.39
N ILE A 100 0.52 -3.89 14.21
CA ILE A 100 1.05 -2.63 13.66
C ILE A 100 -0.09 -1.63 13.40
N LEU A 101 -1.20 -2.07 12.79
CA LEU A 101 -2.34 -1.19 12.50
C LEU A 101 -3.02 -0.69 13.77
N GLN A 102 -3.25 -1.57 14.75
CA GLN A 102 -3.87 -1.23 16.03
C GLN A 102 -3.00 -0.31 16.88
N SER A 103 -1.68 -0.53 16.88
CA SER A 103 -0.74 0.38 17.53
C SER A 103 -0.51 1.68 16.74
N LYS A 104 -1.18 1.88 15.60
CA LYS A 104 -0.95 3.02 14.69
C LYS A 104 0.53 3.16 14.32
N GLY A 105 1.23 2.03 14.21
CA GLY A 105 2.65 1.97 13.89
C GLY A 105 3.60 2.44 14.99
N SER A 106 3.14 2.66 16.23
CA SER A 106 4.00 3.07 17.35
C SER A 106 4.81 1.92 17.96
N LEU A 107 4.29 0.70 17.87
CA LEU A 107 4.91 -0.51 18.43
C LEU A 107 6.29 -0.79 17.81
N HIS A 108 7.28 -1.13 18.64
CA HIS A 108 8.58 -1.52 18.15
C HIS A 108 8.53 -2.93 17.55
N ILE A 109 9.32 -3.19 16.49
CA ILE A 109 9.27 -4.47 15.77
C ILE A 109 9.65 -5.66 16.67
N SER A 110 10.49 -5.45 17.68
CA SER A 110 10.83 -6.49 18.67
C SER A 110 9.70 -6.85 19.62
N GLU A 111 8.66 -6.01 19.71
CA GLU A 111 7.49 -6.21 20.58
C GLU A 111 6.35 -6.95 19.83
N LEU A 112 6.53 -7.23 18.53
CA LEU A 112 5.54 -7.97 17.74
C LEU A 112 5.49 -9.43 18.18
N ASP A 113 4.39 -9.82 18.83
CA ASP A 113 4.15 -11.20 19.22
C ASP A 113 3.60 -11.99 18.02
N THR A 114 4.50 -12.67 17.31
CA THR A 114 4.20 -13.35 16.04
C THR A 114 4.51 -14.84 16.08
N GLY A 115 5.12 -15.32 17.17
CA GLY A 115 5.58 -16.71 17.28
C GLY A 115 6.66 -17.13 16.27
N ILE A 116 7.31 -16.17 15.60
CA ILE A 116 8.34 -16.43 14.58
C ILE A 116 9.60 -15.58 14.78
N SER A 117 10.69 -16.04 14.18
CA SER A 117 11.94 -15.27 14.15
C SER A 117 11.78 -13.97 13.34
N THR A 118 12.60 -12.97 13.67
CA THR A 118 12.69 -11.70 12.93
C THR A 118 12.98 -11.90 11.45
N ARG A 119 13.82 -12.88 11.11
CA ARG A 119 14.14 -13.25 9.72
C ARG A 119 12.91 -13.77 8.97
N GLN A 120 12.11 -14.61 9.61
CA GLN A 120 10.90 -15.14 9.00
C GLN A 120 9.82 -14.06 8.86
N LEU A 121 9.66 -13.22 9.88
CA LEU A 121 8.76 -12.07 9.82
C LEU A 121 9.14 -11.14 8.67
N ARG A 122 10.43 -10.86 8.51
CA ARG A 122 10.94 -10.06 7.40
C ARG A 122 10.54 -10.65 6.04
N ARG A 123 10.78 -11.95 5.84
CA ARG A 123 10.43 -12.63 4.58
C ARG A 123 8.93 -12.56 4.27
N LEU A 124 8.07 -12.70 5.29
CA LEU A 124 6.62 -12.58 5.10
C LEU A 124 6.21 -11.16 4.71
N PHE A 125 6.83 -10.15 5.31
CA PHE A 125 6.58 -8.74 4.96
C PHE A 125 7.10 -8.37 3.58
N ASP A 126 8.28 -8.87 3.19
CA ASP A 126 8.76 -8.70 1.82
C ASP A 126 7.74 -9.30 0.84
N TYR A 127 7.27 -10.53 1.06
CA TYR A 127 6.28 -11.17 0.17
C TYR A 127 4.91 -10.46 0.11
N TYR A 128 4.31 -10.15 1.26
CA TYR A 128 2.93 -9.63 1.32
C TYR A 128 2.84 -8.11 1.14
N ILE A 129 3.84 -7.36 1.58
CA ILE A 129 3.84 -5.89 1.54
C ILE A 129 4.81 -5.38 0.48
N GLY A 130 5.94 -6.05 0.29
CA GLY A 130 7.02 -5.57 -0.57
C GLY A 130 8.07 -4.74 0.16
N ASP A 131 7.97 -4.62 1.48
CA ASP A 131 8.92 -3.88 2.31
C ASP A 131 8.96 -4.44 3.73
N SER A 132 9.93 -4.01 4.53
CA SER A 132 10.15 -4.48 5.88
C SER A 132 9.00 -4.12 6.85
N PRO A 133 8.82 -4.88 7.94
CA PRO A 133 7.87 -4.53 9.00
C PRO A 133 8.09 -3.13 9.56
N LYS A 134 9.36 -2.72 9.69
CA LYS A 134 9.74 -1.39 10.19
C LYS A 134 9.30 -0.28 9.25
N THR A 135 9.52 -0.46 7.95
CA THR A 135 9.08 0.52 6.94
C THR A 135 7.55 0.63 6.95
N PHE A 136 6.88 -0.51 7.02
CA PHE A 136 5.42 -0.55 7.11
C PHE A 136 4.89 0.17 8.35
N SER A 137 5.45 -0.08 9.54
CA SER A 137 5.08 0.64 10.77
C SER A 137 5.28 2.15 10.64
N ASN A 138 6.38 2.60 10.02
CA ASN A 138 6.64 4.03 9.81
C ASN A 138 5.58 4.66 8.90
N ILE A 139 5.13 3.96 7.87
CA ILE A 139 4.09 4.45 6.96
C ILE A 139 2.72 4.50 7.65
N VAL A 140 2.36 3.49 8.44
CA VAL A 140 1.12 3.50 9.23
C VAL A 140 1.13 4.67 10.22
N ARG A 141 2.27 4.89 10.90
CA ARG A 141 2.47 5.99 11.83
C ARG A 141 2.31 7.35 11.14
N PHE A 142 2.94 7.50 9.98
CA PHE A 142 2.85 8.71 9.17
C PHE A 142 1.40 8.99 8.73
N GLN A 143 0.71 7.97 8.20
CA GLN A 143 -0.71 8.08 7.80
C GLN A 143 -1.61 8.45 8.98
N HIS A 144 -1.34 7.89 10.17
CA HIS A 144 -2.11 8.22 11.37
C HIS A 144 -2.01 9.71 11.72
N ILE A 145 -0.80 10.29 11.70
CA ILE A 145 -0.59 11.72 12.00
C ILE A 145 -1.30 12.63 10.99
N LEU A 146 -1.28 12.27 9.71
CA LEU A 146 -2.02 13.01 8.68
C LEU A 146 -3.53 12.96 8.94
N SER A 147 -4.05 11.79 9.33
CA SER A 147 -5.48 11.59 9.56
C SER A 147 -6.02 12.37 10.77
N THR A 148 -5.20 12.59 11.80
CA THR A 148 -5.63 13.23 13.05
C THR A 148 -5.55 14.76 13.02
N LYS A 149 -5.18 15.39 11.88
CA LYS A 149 -4.81 16.81 11.79
C LYS A 149 -3.76 17.23 12.84
N ALA A 150 -3.05 16.27 13.43
CA ALA A 150 -2.06 16.50 14.49
C ALA A 150 -0.91 17.40 14.02
N TYR A 151 -0.74 17.53 12.71
CA TYR A 151 0.14 18.53 12.09
C TYR A 151 -0.16 19.96 12.56
N HIS A 152 -1.43 20.39 12.55
CA HIS A 152 -1.80 21.77 12.93
C HIS A 152 -1.61 22.04 14.43
N ASN A 153 -1.65 21.00 15.26
CA ASN A 153 -1.53 21.11 16.71
C ASN A 153 -0.12 20.74 17.23
N HIS A 154 0.86 20.53 16.35
CA HIS A 154 2.22 20.08 16.70
C HIS A 154 2.33 18.78 17.52
N SER A 155 1.25 18.02 17.69
CA SER A 155 1.20 16.77 18.49
C SER A 155 1.92 15.59 17.81
N PHE A 156 2.48 15.78 16.61
CA PHE A 156 3.36 14.78 15.99
C PHE A 156 4.66 14.52 16.80
N LEU A 157 5.04 15.44 17.69
CA LEU A 157 6.18 15.29 18.61
C LEU A 157 5.97 14.17 19.65
N ASP A 158 4.73 13.76 19.91
CA ASP A 158 4.43 12.63 20.78
C ASP A 158 4.71 11.28 20.09
N THR A 159 4.92 11.30 18.76
CA THR A 159 4.98 10.11 17.89
C THR A 159 6.30 10.02 17.11
N TYR A 160 6.98 11.14 16.87
CA TYR A 160 8.32 11.24 16.31
C TYR A 160 9.29 11.83 17.33
N TYR A 161 10.52 11.32 17.36
CA TYR A 161 11.55 11.77 18.31
C TYR A 161 11.84 13.29 18.19
N ASP A 162 11.78 13.82 16.97
CA ASP A 162 11.90 15.25 16.70
C ASP A 162 11.21 15.65 15.39
N GLN A 163 11.11 16.97 15.17
CA GLN A 163 10.52 17.58 13.98
C GLN A 163 11.31 17.26 12.70
N ALA A 164 12.63 17.09 12.77
CA ALA A 164 13.47 16.78 11.62
C ALA A 164 13.18 15.36 11.09
N HIS A 165 12.95 14.41 11.98
CA HIS A 165 12.57 13.04 11.67
C HIS A 165 11.19 12.97 11.00
N PHE A 166 10.24 13.79 11.45
CA PHE A 166 8.94 13.95 10.80
C PHE A 166 9.07 14.57 9.42
N ILE A 167 9.80 15.69 9.27
CA ILE A 167 10.01 16.36 7.98
C ILE A 167 10.72 15.42 6.99
N LYS A 168 11.70 14.64 7.45
CA LYS A 168 12.38 13.65 6.61
C LYS A 168 11.40 12.59 6.11
N SER A 169 10.58 12.03 7.01
CA SER A 169 9.56 11.05 6.65
C SER A 169 8.53 11.63 5.68
N PHE A 170 8.12 12.88 5.89
CA PHE A 170 7.18 13.60 5.03
C PHE A 170 7.77 13.82 3.64
N LYS A 171 9.01 14.30 3.53
CA LYS A 171 9.71 14.42 2.24
C LYS A 171 9.83 13.09 1.53
N THR A 172 10.16 12.02 2.26
CA THR A 172 10.27 10.67 1.69
C THR A 172 8.94 10.20 1.10
N PHE A 173 7.84 10.29 1.85
CA PHE A 173 6.55 9.73 1.41
C PHE A 173 5.71 10.66 0.53
N TYR A 174 5.84 11.98 0.69
CA TYR A 174 5.02 13.00 0.02
C TYR A 174 5.80 13.82 -1.02
N GLY A 175 7.14 13.72 -1.05
CA GLY A 175 8.01 14.41 -2.01
C GLY A 175 8.38 15.83 -1.67
N ASP A 176 7.65 16.49 -0.75
CA ASP A 176 7.95 17.86 -0.35
C ASP A 176 7.81 18.07 1.17
N THR A 177 7.99 19.30 1.67
CA THR A 177 7.85 19.57 3.10
C THR A 177 6.39 19.69 3.54
N PRO A 178 6.06 19.38 4.82
CA PRO A 178 4.72 19.59 5.35
C PRO A 178 4.20 21.02 5.13
N SER A 179 5.07 22.02 5.27
CA SER A 179 4.72 23.44 5.11
C SER A 179 4.30 23.83 3.69
N LYS A 180 4.73 23.10 2.66
CA LYS A 180 4.32 23.37 1.27
C LYS A 180 3.05 22.63 0.88
N VAL A 181 2.83 21.46 1.47
CA VAL A 181 1.72 20.57 1.11
C VAL A 181 0.47 20.85 1.95
N LEU A 182 0.64 21.23 3.21
CA LEU A 182 -0.44 21.46 4.18
C LEU A 182 -0.57 22.93 4.61
N GLY A 183 0.32 23.80 4.11
CA GLY A 183 0.36 25.23 4.43
C GLY A 183 -0.54 26.06 3.54
#